data_AF-A0A414B4X2-F1
#
_entry.id   AF-A0A414B4X2-F1
#
_cell.length_a   1.000
_cell.length_b   1.000
_cell.length_c   1.000
_cell.angle_alpha   90.00
_cell.angle_beta   90.00
_cell.angle_gamma   90.00
#
_symmetry.space_group_name_H-M   'P 1'
#
loop_
_entity.id
_entity.type
_entity.pdbx_description
1 polymer ?
#
loop_
_entity_poly.entity_id
_entity_poly.type
_entity_poly.pdbx_seq_one_letter_code
_entity_poly.pdbx_strand_id
1 'polypeptide(L)'
;MFADQRDISVDSEILEEMELDALNVDTIKGYRVLFEQLHEGHPWNKLMKDEFLIKLKAAAKNKKGTVSPTVAGILMFGDADRITDVFPDYFLDYRAECDDKNIRWLYRTHSNEGDWSGNVFDFFYKVTPRIDDDVAVPFVNRRNGVRIDRVDVHDALSEAVANALVHANYYGKRGIVIVKHGKKITISNPGTIRITKEEFYAGGNSDPRNPNLLKMFGFVNVGERAGSGVDKIMTAWEEQNWEKPVYDISLKAERVILKLEVGQVRYIPGVADLRREEKVETSETVPIKNEKERKIIEYIKLNGSITTKTVVEICGYKTKSGARKLLEKMIQKGMIQKNGDGSATEYQNGN
;
A
#
# COMPACT_ATOMS: atom_id res chain seq x y z
N MET A 1 23.37 -0.69 8.20
CA MET A 1 23.39 -1.93 7.36
C MET A 1 23.16 -3.26 8.11
N PHE A 2 23.33 -3.40 9.44
CA PHE A 2 23.08 -4.69 10.14
C PHE A 2 21.61 -4.96 10.55
N ALA A 3 20.73 -3.95 10.47
CA ALA A 3 19.32 -4.11 10.85
C ALA A 3 18.49 -4.89 9.82
N ASP A 4 18.93 -4.92 8.55
CA ASP A 4 18.14 -5.47 7.44
C ASP A 4 18.36 -6.98 7.19
N GLN A 5 19.17 -7.66 8.02
CA GLN A 5 19.51 -9.10 7.89
C GLN A 5 18.83 -10.02 8.92
N ARG A 6 17.84 -9.52 9.70
CA ARG A 6 17.17 -10.33 10.73
C ARG A 6 16.01 -11.16 10.15
N ASP A 7 15.89 -12.42 10.58
CA ASP A 7 14.76 -13.33 10.24
C ASP A 7 13.41 -12.85 10.81
N ILE A 8 13.44 -12.03 11.87
CA ILE A 8 12.26 -11.41 12.49
C ILE A 8 12.33 -9.92 12.20
N SER A 9 11.22 -9.37 11.70
CA SER A 9 11.08 -7.94 11.46
C SER A 9 11.36 -7.14 12.73
N VAL A 10 12.14 -6.08 12.61
CA VAL A 10 12.51 -5.20 13.73
C VAL A 10 11.27 -4.57 14.37
N ASP A 11 10.24 -4.28 13.57
CA ASP A 11 8.99 -3.70 14.08
C ASP A 11 8.11 -4.69 14.88
N SER A 12 8.52 -5.96 14.99
CA SER A 12 7.89 -6.98 15.83
C SER A 12 8.54 -7.10 17.22
N GLU A 13 9.65 -6.42 17.46
CA GLU A 13 10.37 -6.45 18.75
C GLU A 13 9.47 -5.91 19.88
N ILE A 14 9.50 -6.59 21.02
CA ILE A 14 8.71 -6.24 22.21
C ILE A 14 9.53 -5.29 23.06
N LEU A 15 8.95 -4.17 23.46
CA LEU A 15 9.57 -3.19 24.37
C LEU A 15 9.37 -3.68 25.81
N GLU A 16 10.22 -4.60 26.24
CA GLU A 16 10.06 -5.40 27.48
C GLU A 16 9.82 -4.58 28.75
N GLU A 17 10.39 -3.37 28.83
CA GLU A 17 10.30 -2.48 30.00
C GLU A 17 9.26 -1.36 29.84
N MET A 18 8.49 -1.36 28.74
CA MET A 18 7.46 -0.37 28.46
C MET A 18 6.06 -0.96 28.69
N GLU A 19 5.18 -0.17 29.29
CA GLU A 19 3.77 -0.52 29.49
C GLU A 19 2.88 0.12 28.42
N LEU A 20 1.60 -0.29 28.38
CA LEU A 20 0.64 0.22 27.40
C LEU A 20 0.21 1.68 27.66
N ASP A 21 0.62 2.29 28.77
CA ASP A 21 0.43 3.72 29.04
C ASP A 21 1.29 4.61 28.15
N ALA A 22 2.34 4.06 27.53
CA ALA A 22 3.15 4.73 26.52
C ALA A 22 2.42 4.93 25.18
N LEU A 23 1.25 4.31 25.00
CA LEU A 23 0.42 4.46 23.82
C LEU A 23 -0.68 5.50 24.06
N ASN A 24 -0.78 6.44 23.12
CA ASN A 24 -1.80 7.47 23.08
C ASN A 24 -3.20 6.84 22.95
N VAL A 25 -4.00 7.05 23.99
CA VAL A 25 -5.34 6.47 24.12
C VAL A 25 -6.30 7.01 23.06
N ASP A 26 -6.17 8.28 22.66
CA ASP A 26 -7.08 8.91 21.71
C ASP A 26 -6.76 8.49 20.27
N THR A 27 -5.48 8.34 19.92
CA THR A 27 -5.06 7.72 18.65
C THR A 27 -5.64 6.30 18.53
N ILE A 28 -5.54 5.47 19.59
CA ILE A 28 -6.10 4.11 19.59
C ILE A 28 -7.62 4.12 19.40
N LYS A 29 -8.34 5.02 20.08
CA LYS A 29 -9.80 5.16 19.91
C LYS A 29 -10.12 5.56 18.47
N GLY A 30 -9.44 6.56 17.92
CA GLY A 30 -9.63 7.02 16.54
C GLY A 30 -9.39 5.90 15.53
N TYR A 31 -8.30 5.16 15.67
CA TYR A 31 -8.01 3.97 14.87
C TYR A 31 -9.13 2.93 14.98
N ARG A 32 -9.62 2.65 16.19
CA ARG A 32 -10.67 1.64 16.40
C ARG A 32 -11.99 2.04 15.77
N VAL A 33 -12.36 3.31 15.82
CA VAL A 33 -13.56 3.83 15.12
C VAL A 33 -13.44 3.59 13.61
N LEU A 34 -12.29 3.92 13.02
CA LEU A 34 -12.05 3.70 11.58
C LEU A 34 -12.07 2.20 11.23
N PHE A 35 -11.45 1.37 12.06
CA PHE A 35 -11.49 -0.08 11.90
C PHE A 35 -12.94 -0.61 11.91
N GLU A 36 -13.74 -0.21 12.88
CA GLU A 36 -15.13 -0.68 13.03
C GLU A 36 -16.00 -0.25 11.84
N GLN A 37 -15.84 0.98 11.35
CA GLN A 37 -16.55 1.49 10.17
C GLN A 37 -16.21 0.71 8.89
N LEU A 38 -14.95 0.29 8.73
CA LEU A 38 -14.50 -0.43 7.54
C LEU A 38 -14.77 -1.94 7.63
N HIS A 39 -14.89 -2.49 8.84
CA HIS A 39 -15.01 -3.91 9.11
C HIS A 39 -16.24 -4.19 9.99
N GLU A 40 -17.42 -3.84 9.49
CA GLU A 40 -18.69 -4.07 10.19
C GLU A 40 -18.87 -5.56 10.52
N GLY A 41 -19.28 -5.86 11.76
CA GLY A 41 -19.47 -7.24 12.22
C GLY A 41 -18.19 -8.05 12.46
N HIS A 42 -17.00 -7.46 12.26
CA HIS A 42 -15.74 -8.18 12.48
C HIS A 42 -15.56 -8.59 13.95
N PRO A 43 -15.11 -9.82 14.26
CA PRO A 43 -15.01 -10.31 15.64
C PRO A 43 -14.15 -9.44 16.55
N TRP A 44 -13.18 -8.70 15.98
CA TRP A 44 -12.26 -7.87 16.74
C TRP A 44 -12.92 -6.63 17.36
N ASN A 45 -14.07 -6.19 16.85
CA ASN A 45 -14.80 -5.04 17.41
C ASN A 45 -15.22 -5.32 18.87
N LYS A 46 -15.40 -6.59 19.24
CA LYS A 46 -15.78 -7.04 20.58
C LYS A 46 -14.59 -7.26 21.53
N LEU A 47 -13.36 -7.19 21.04
CA LEU A 47 -12.18 -7.44 21.86
C LEU A 47 -11.95 -6.31 22.86
N MET A 48 -11.31 -6.60 23.99
CA MET A 48 -10.79 -5.55 24.86
C MET A 48 -9.57 -4.87 24.22
N LYS A 49 -9.18 -3.71 24.76
CA LYS A 49 -8.07 -2.88 24.23
C LYS A 49 -6.81 -3.70 23.99
N ASP A 50 -6.35 -4.42 25.02
CA ASP A 50 -5.08 -5.14 24.97
C ASP A 50 -5.12 -6.30 23.96
N GLU A 51 -6.23 -7.04 23.92
CA GLU A 51 -6.44 -8.11 22.95
C GLU A 51 -6.47 -7.58 21.52
N PHE A 52 -7.11 -6.43 21.30
CA PHE A 52 -7.16 -5.76 20.01
C PHE A 52 -5.76 -5.33 19.55
N LEU A 53 -4.98 -4.70 20.42
CA LEU A 53 -3.59 -4.30 20.14
C LEU A 53 -2.70 -5.52 19.83
N ILE A 54 -2.89 -6.63 20.55
CA ILE A 54 -2.18 -7.90 20.29
C ILE A 54 -2.54 -8.46 18.90
N LYS A 55 -3.83 -8.44 18.51
CA LYS A 55 -4.25 -8.89 17.17
C LYS A 55 -3.66 -8.03 16.05
N LEU A 56 -3.54 -6.73 16.28
CA LEU A 56 -2.88 -5.79 15.37
C LEU A 56 -1.37 -6.01 15.27
N LYS A 57 -0.74 -6.66 16.25
CA LYS A 57 0.73 -6.73 16.45
C LYS A 57 1.33 -5.41 16.95
N ALA A 58 0.50 -4.54 17.54
CA ALA A 58 0.94 -3.35 18.25
C ALA A 58 1.39 -3.65 19.69
N ALA A 59 0.99 -4.79 20.24
CA ALA A 59 1.39 -5.23 21.58
C ALA A 59 1.63 -6.74 21.60
N ALA A 60 2.36 -7.21 22.60
CA ALA A 60 2.59 -8.63 22.84
C ALA A 60 2.84 -8.89 24.34
N LYS A 61 2.79 -10.16 24.75
CA LYS A 61 3.19 -10.54 26.11
C LYS A 61 4.71 -10.46 26.22
N ASN A 62 5.21 -9.69 27.19
CA ASN A 62 6.62 -9.59 27.52
C ASN A 62 7.09 -10.81 28.34
N LYS A 63 8.39 -10.85 28.69
CA LYS A 63 8.98 -11.93 29.49
C LYS A 63 8.38 -12.07 30.90
N LYS A 64 7.81 -11.00 31.45
CA LYS A 64 7.13 -10.97 32.76
C LYS A 64 5.68 -11.47 32.68
N GLY A 65 5.18 -11.73 31.47
CA GLY A 65 3.81 -12.19 31.21
C GLY A 65 2.76 -11.08 31.13
N THR A 66 3.16 -9.81 31.35
CA THR A 66 2.31 -8.63 31.14
C THR A 66 2.33 -8.21 29.66
N VAL A 67 1.44 -7.29 29.28
CA VAL A 67 1.35 -6.81 27.88
C VAL A 67 2.19 -5.55 27.73
N SER A 68 3.10 -5.57 26.76
CA SER A 68 3.96 -4.44 26.40
C SER A 68 3.77 -4.07 24.93
N PRO A 69 4.01 -2.79 24.55
CA PRO A 69 4.04 -2.39 23.16
C PRO A 69 5.12 -3.14 22.37
N THR A 70 4.85 -3.36 21.09
CA THR A 70 5.90 -3.66 20.12
C THR A 70 6.50 -2.37 19.56
N VAL A 71 7.62 -2.46 18.85
CA VAL A 71 8.17 -1.35 18.07
C VAL A 71 7.12 -0.77 17.11
N ALA A 72 6.36 -1.61 16.39
CA ALA A 72 5.29 -1.12 15.53
C ALA A 72 4.18 -0.42 16.34
N GLY A 73 3.85 -0.93 17.53
CA GLY A 73 2.86 -0.32 18.41
C GLY A 73 3.26 1.07 18.88
N ILE A 74 4.50 1.24 19.38
CA ILE A 74 4.96 2.55 19.83
C ILE A 74 5.04 3.54 18.67
N LEU A 75 5.50 3.13 17.48
CA LEU A 75 5.55 4.00 16.30
C LEU A 75 4.14 4.41 15.82
N MET A 76 3.19 3.47 15.82
CA MET A 76 1.83 3.70 15.33
C MET A 76 0.98 4.51 16.29
N PHE A 77 1.10 4.25 17.60
CA PHE A 77 0.17 4.77 18.61
C PHE A 77 0.84 5.48 19.78
N GLY A 78 2.16 5.58 19.85
CA GLY A 78 2.87 6.23 20.96
C GLY A 78 2.65 7.73 21.04
N ASP A 79 3.06 8.32 22.16
CA ASP A 79 3.35 9.75 22.22
C ASP A 79 4.82 10.01 21.83
N ALA A 80 5.11 11.18 21.25
CA ALA A 80 6.41 11.49 20.67
C ALA A 80 7.58 11.33 21.64
N ASP A 81 7.39 11.73 22.90
CA ASP A 81 8.37 11.56 23.98
C ASP A 81 8.67 10.08 24.21
N ARG A 82 7.64 9.23 24.29
CA ARG A 82 7.77 7.78 24.46
C ARG A 82 8.37 7.10 23.23
N ILE A 83 8.08 7.59 22.03
CA ILE A 83 8.72 7.12 20.80
C ILE A 83 10.21 7.45 20.85
N THR A 84 10.58 8.65 21.29
CA THR A 84 12.00 9.08 21.35
C THR A 84 12.83 8.36 22.41
N ASP A 85 12.21 7.79 23.45
CA ASP A 85 12.89 6.88 24.39
C ASP A 85 13.48 5.65 23.68
N VAL A 86 12.84 5.21 22.58
CA VAL A 86 13.26 4.06 21.76
C VAL A 86 14.04 4.52 20.52
N PHE A 87 13.64 5.64 19.92
CA PHE A 87 14.16 6.19 18.68
C PHE A 87 14.61 7.64 18.87
N PRO A 88 15.84 7.88 19.38
CA PRO A 88 16.28 9.24 19.73
C PRO A 88 16.31 10.23 18.54
N ASP A 89 16.49 9.71 17.33
CA ASP A 89 16.48 10.50 16.07
C ASP A 89 15.10 10.52 15.38
N TYR A 90 14.04 10.02 16.04
CA TYR A 90 12.68 10.02 15.50
C TYR A 90 12.21 11.43 15.20
N PHE A 91 11.79 11.64 13.95
CA PHE A 91 11.26 12.92 13.54
C PHE A 91 10.35 12.75 12.33
N LEU A 92 9.12 13.25 12.44
CA LEU A 92 8.19 13.44 11.33
C LEU A 92 8.04 14.94 11.09
N ASP A 93 8.20 15.41 9.86
CA ASP A 93 8.13 16.84 9.53
C ASP A 93 7.39 17.04 8.21
N TYR A 94 6.31 17.81 8.25
CA TYR A 94 5.62 18.29 7.07
C TYR A 94 5.72 19.80 6.98
N ARG A 95 6.08 20.31 5.81
CA ARG A 95 6.23 21.75 5.53
C ARG A 95 5.51 22.10 4.24
N ALA A 96 4.65 23.10 4.31
CA ALA A 96 4.12 23.80 3.14
C ALA A 96 4.94 25.09 2.95
N GLU A 97 5.69 25.14 1.86
CA GLU A 97 6.58 26.24 1.49
C GLU A 97 5.97 27.06 0.35
N CYS A 98 6.47 28.30 0.20
CA CYS A 98 6.05 29.22 -0.86
C CYS A 98 7.24 30.04 -1.36
N ASP A 99 7.05 30.76 -2.47
CA ASP A 99 8.12 31.55 -3.09
C ASP A 99 8.46 32.84 -2.33
N ASP A 100 7.62 33.29 -1.39
CA ASP A 100 7.90 34.46 -0.57
C ASP A 100 9.01 34.16 0.44
N LYS A 101 10.18 34.77 0.21
CA LYS A 101 11.37 34.61 1.06
C LYS A 101 11.18 35.09 2.50
N ASN A 102 10.16 35.91 2.77
CA ASN A 102 9.84 36.36 4.12
C ASN A 102 8.98 35.34 4.88
N ILE A 103 8.29 34.45 4.17
CA ILE A 103 7.43 33.42 4.76
C ILE A 103 8.21 32.10 4.74
N ARG A 104 8.67 31.68 5.92
CA ARG A 104 9.44 30.44 6.05
C ARG A 104 8.59 29.22 5.66
N TRP A 105 7.37 29.15 6.17
CA TRP A 105 6.39 28.09 5.88
C TRP A 105 4.97 28.68 5.96
N LEU A 106 4.10 28.32 5.01
CA LEU A 106 2.66 28.59 5.08
C LEU A 106 2.00 27.73 6.16
N TYR A 107 2.50 26.51 6.32
CA TYR A 107 2.10 25.59 7.38
C TYR A 107 3.25 24.66 7.68
N ARG A 108 3.41 24.30 8.95
CA ARG A 108 4.33 23.25 9.37
C ARG A 108 3.68 22.42 10.46
N THR A 109 3.94 21.13 10.45
CA THR A 109 3.70 20.27 11.61
C THR A 109 4.82 19.27 11.77
N HIS A 110 5.22 18.98 13.00
CA HIS A 110 6.23 17.98 13.29
C HIS A 110 5.97 17.21 14.57
N SER A 111 6.57 16.02 14.70
CA SER A 111 6.32 15.10 15.81
C SER A 111 6.64 15.69 17.19
N ASN A 112 7.54 16.68 17.27
CA ASN A 112 8.02 17.25 18.53
C ASN A 112 7.28 18.53 18.96
N GLU A 113 6.09 18.82 18.41
CA GLU A 113 5.33 20.05 18.74
C GLU A 113 4.67 20.00 20.12
N GLY A 114 4.31 18.81 20.61
CA GLY A 114 3.71 18.61 21.93
C GLY A 114 2.22 18.95 22.03
N ASP A 115 1.58 19.41 20.96
CA ASP A 115 0.15 19.69 20.86
C ASP A 115 -0.66 18.57 20.18
N TRP A 116 0.02 17.51 19.73
CA TRP A 116 -0.56 16.24 19.26
C TRP A 116 0.40 15.09 19.55
N SER A 117 -0.06 13.85 19.36
CA SER A 117 0.67 12.62 19.74
C SER A 117 2.04 12.45 19.09
N GLY A 118 2.25 13.01 17.89
CA GLY A 118 3.49 12.86 17.13
C GLY A 118 3.66 11.51 16.44
N ASN A 119 2.73 10.55 16.58
CA ASN A 119 2.86 9.21 16.02
C ASN A 119 2.56 9.11 14.52
N VAL A 120 2.92 7.95 13.95
CA VAL A 120 2.77 7.63 12.54
C VAL A 120 1.33 7.68 12.06
N PHE A 121 0.37 7.24 12.87
CA PHE A 121 -1.04 7.22 12.50
C PHE A 121 -1.61 8.63 12.38
N ASP A 122 -1.43 9.45 13.42
CA ASP A 122 -1.96 10.81 13.45
C ASP A 122 -1.24 11.69 12.42
N PHE A 123 0.07 11.49 12.21
CA PHE A 123 0.80 12.21 11.17
C PHE A 123 0.22 11.95 9.78
N PHE A 124 -0.09 10.69 9.45
CA PHE A 124 -0.69 10.33 8.17
C PHE A 124 -1.99 11.11 7.91
N TYR A 125 -2.91 11.13 8.89
CA TYR A 125 -4.19 11.81 8.74
C TYR A 125 -4.09 13.34 8.86
N LYS A 126 -3.07 13.87 9.55
CA LYS A 126 -2.81 15.32 9.63
C LYS A 126 -2.24 15.87 8.32
N VAL A 127 -1.42 15.08 7.62
CA VAL A 127 -0.66 15.53 6.46
C VAL A 127 -1.37 15.25 5.14
N THR A 128 -2.02 14.09 4.98
CA THR A 128 -2.62 13.68 3.70
C THR A 128 -3.61 14.71 3.13
N PRO A 129 -4.57 15.27 3.91
CA PRO A 129 -5.47 16.30 3.39
C PRO A 129 -4.75 17.56 2.87
N ARG A 130 -3.62 17.93 3.49
CA ARG A 130 -2.86 19.13 3.12
C ARG A 130 -2.01 18.93 1.85
N ILE A 131 -1.60 17.70 1.62
CA ILE A 131 -0.97 17.30 0.36
C ILE A 131 -2.00 17.37 -0.77
N ASP A 132 -3.25 16.98 -0.50
CA ASP A 132 -4.37 16.98 -1.45
C ASP A 132 -4.85 18.40 -1.83
N ASP A 133 -4.72 19.41 -0.95
CA ASP A 133 -5.36 20.74 -1.09
C ASP A 133 -5.19 21.44 -2.46
N ASP A 134 -4.07 21.22 -3.17
CA ASP A 134 -3.81 21.85 -4.48
C ASP A 134 -4.19 20.97 -5.68
N VAL A 135 -4.71 19.77 -5.44
CA VAL A 135 -5.22 18.86 -6.48
C VAL A 135 -6.67 19.22 -6.80
N ALA A 136 -6.84 20.32 -7.53
CA ALA A 136 -8.17 20.77 -7.92
C ALA A 136 -8.82 19.77 -8.90
N VAL A 137 -9.92 19.14 -8.48
CA VAL A 137 -10.76 18.29 -9.33
C VAL A 137 -11.79 19.14 -10.06
N PRO A 138 -11.83 19.14 -11.42
CA PRO A 138 -12.84 19.87 -12.16
C PRO A 138 -14.27 19.48 -11.77
N PHE A 139 -15.16 20.46 -11.64
CA PHE A 139 -16.56 20.25 -11.24
C PHE A 139 -17.36 19.32 -12.19
N VAL A 140 -16.87 19.17 -13.42
CA VAL A 140 -17.45 18.26 -14.43
C VAL A 140 -17.20 16.78 -14.13
N ASN A 141 -16.33 16.46 -13.18
CA ASN A 141 -16.09 15.09 -12.74
C ASN A 141 -17.33 14.55 -12.01
N ARG A 142 -18.17 13.83 -12.74
CA ARG A 142 -19.35 13.16 -12.22
C ARG A 142 -19.29 11.67 -12.53
N ARG A 143 -19.70 10.86 -11.57
CA ARG A 143 -19.98 9.42 -11.75
C ARG A 143 -21.44 9.17 -11.47
N ASN A 144 -22.17 8.62 -12.44
CA ASN A 144 -23.61 8.35 -12.31
C ASN A 144 -24.41 9.59 -11.84
N GLY A 145 -24.03 10.78 -12.31
CA GLY A 145 -24.64 12.06 -11.92
C GLY A 145 -24.17 12.64 -10.58
N VAL A 146 -23.38 11.91 -9.79
CA VAL A 146 -22.83 12.35 -8.50
C VAL A 146 -21.43 12.92 -8.68
N ARG A 147 -21.14 14.08 -8.07
CA ARG A 147 -19.80 14.71 -8.09
C ARG A 147 -18.76 13.78 -7.46
N ILE A 148 -17.60 13.67 -8.10
CA ILE A 148 -16.44 12.95 -7.56
C ILE A 148 -15.43 13.97 -7.05
N ASP A 149 -15.14 13.94 -5.75
CA ASP A 149 -14.16 14.85 -5.13
C ASP A 149 -12.78 14.21 -4.93
N ARG A 150 -12.67 12.88 -4.90
CA ARG A 150 -11.39 12.14 -4.89
C ARG A 150 -11.23 11.30 -6.14
N VAL A 151 -10.09 11.44 -6.79
CA VAL A 151 -9.64 10.68 -7.96
C VAL A 151 -8.38 9.89 -7.62
N ASP A 152 -7.97 8.99 -8.51
CA ASP A 152 -6.82 8.08 -8.32
C ASP A 152 -5.52 8.77 -7.85
N VAL A 153 -5.30 10.04 -8.25
CA VAL A 153 -4.17 10.85 -7.74
C VAL A 153 -4.20 11.04 -6.22
N HIS A 154 -5.35 11.25 -5.60
CA HIS A 154 -5.46 11.41 -4.14
C HIS A 154 -5.11 10.12 -3.42
N ASP A 155 -5.51 8.99 -4.00
CA ASP A 155 -5.18 7.68 -3.46
C ASP A 155 -3.69 7.35 -3.67
N ALA A 156 -3.10 7.79 -4.77
CA ALA A 156 -1.66 7.71 -5.02
C ALA A 156 -0.84 8.62 -4.08
N LEU A 157 -1.31 9.83 -3.76
CA LEU A 157 -0.68 10.70 -2.77
C LEU A 157 -0.72 10.08 -1.37
N SER A 158 -1.88 9.53 -0.99
CA SER A 158 -2.05 8.78 0.25
C SER A 158 -1.11 7.57 0.31
N GLU A 159 -0.99 6.83 -0.79
CA GLU A 159 -0.08 5.71 -0.95
C GLU A 159 1.39 6.14 -0.81
N ALA A 160 1.78 7.29 -1.37
CA ALA A 160 3.13 7.83 -1.27
C ALA A 160 3.52 8.16 0.19
N VAL A 161 2.60 8.73 0.96
CA VAL A 161 2.80 9.00 2.39
C VAL A 161 2.88 7.69 3.19
N ALA A 162 1.96 6.76 2.95
CA ALA A 162 1.96 5.47 3.62
C ALA A 162 3.26 4.69 3.36
N ASN A 163 3.73 4.67 2.11
CA ASN A 163 4.98 4.02 1.73
C ASN A 163 6.19 4.65 2.42
N ALA A 164 6.23 5.98 2.54
CA ALA A 164 7.30 6.65 3.27
C ALA A 164 7.34 6.23 4.74
N LEU A 165 6.19 6.14 5.40
CA LEU A 165 6.06 5.76 6.82
C LEU A 165 6.34 4.27 7.05
N VAL A 166 5.89 3.38 6.16
CA VAL A 166 6.08 1.92 6.28
C VAL A 166 7.51 1.50 5.96
N HIS A 167 8.17 2.14 4.98
CA HIS A 167 9.50 1.73 4.55
C HIS A 167 10.64 2.49 5.24
N ALA A 168 10.34 3.44 6.12
CA ALA A 168 11.34 4.22 6.85
C ALA A 168 12.19 3.36 7.79
N ASN A 169 13.48 3.68 7.84
CA ASN A 169 14.38 3.23 8.90
C ASN A 169 14.29 4.22 10.08
N TYR A 170 13.47 3.90 11.07
CA TYR A 170 13.29 4.73 12.27
C TYR A 170 14.51 4.78 13.21
N TYR A 171 15.48 3.88 13.04
CA TYR A 171 16.80 3.97 13.70
C TYR A 171 17.78 4.87 12.94
N GLY A 172 17.38 5.35 11.75
CA GLY A 172 18.18 6.25 10.93
C GLY A 172 18.04 7.71 11.33
N LYS A 173 18.94 8.55 10.81
CA LYS A 173 18.96 9.99 11.09
C LYS A 173 18.03 10.76 10.14
N ARG A 174 17.73 12.01 10.51
CA ARG A 174 17.04 13.04 9.70
C ARG A 174 15.52 12.84 9.51
N GLY A 175 14.96 11.75 10.01
CA GLY A 175 13.52 11.51 9.99
C GLY A 175 12.88 11.48 8.60
N ILE A 176 11.54 11.41 8.60
CA ILE A 176 10.71 11.55 7.41
C ILE A 176 10.38 13.03 7.23
N VAL A 177 10.69 13.57 6.05
CA VAL A 177 10.43 14.98 5.72
C VAL A 177 9.59 15.04 4.46
N ILE A 178 8.42 15.67 4.56
CA ILE A 178 7.53 15.95 3.45
C ILE A 178 7.51 17.47 3.23
N VAL A 179 7.91 17.89 2.04
CA VAL A 179 7.89 19.29 1.63
C VAL A 179 6.93 19.45 0.47
N LYS A 180 5.96 20.35 0.61
CA LYS A 180 5.06 20.79 -0.45
C LYS A 180 5.41 22.22 -0.81
N HIS A 181 5.79 22.47 -2.06
CA HIS A 181 6.06 23.80 -2.60
C HIS A 181 5.14 24.01 -3.80
N GLY A 182 3.99 24.62 -3.56
CA GLY A 182 2.92 24.69 -4.56
C GLY A 182 2.59 23.31 -5.12
N LYS A 183 2.82 23.12 -6.41
CA LYS A 183 2.57 21.87 -7.14
C LYS A 183 3.63 20.78 -6.96
N LYS A 184 4.77 21.10 -6.34
CA LYS A 184 5.87 20.15 -6.16
C LYS A 184 5.82 19.54 -4.77
N ILE A 185 5.85 18.23 -4.69
CA ILE A 185 5.87 17.49 -3.44
C ILE A 185 7.12 16.63 -3.41
N THR A 186 7.88 16.74 -2.32
CA THR A 186 9.05 15.91 -2.06
C THR A 186 8.84 15.14 -0.76
N ILE A 187 8.93 13.81 -0.82
CA ILE A 187 8.84 12.93 0.35
C ILE A 187 10.18 12.25 0.53
N SER A 188 10.83 12.52 1.65
CA SER A 188 12.17 12.01 1.95
C SER A 188 12.15 11.07 3.14
N ASN A 189 12.54 9.81 2.92
CA ASN A 189 12.58 8.76 3.94
C ASN A 189 14.03 8.43 4.33
N PRO A 190 14.31 8.10 5.61
CA PRO A 190 15.58 7.53 6.03
C PRO A 190 15.67 6.04 5.67
N GLY A 191 16.83 5.61 5.17
CA GLY A 191 17.09 4.24 4.74
C GLY A 191 17.14 4.09 3.22
N THR A 192 17.17 2.84 2.77
CA THR A 192 17.20 2.46 1.34
C THR A 192 16.08 1.48 1.02
N ILE A 193 15.79 1.30 -0.27
CA ILE A 193 14.99 0.18 -0.75
C ILE A 193 15.69 -1.15 -0.43
N ARG A 194 14.91 -2.19 -0.12
CA ARG A 194 15.40 -3.54 0.23
C ARG A 194 15.31 -4.55 -0.91
N ILE A 195 14.69 -4.13 -2.01
CA ILE A 195 14.59 -4.88 -3.27
C ILE A 195 15.47 -4.21 -4.33
N THR A 196 15.66 -4.87 -5.46
CA THR A 196 16.38 -4.28 -6.61
C THR A 196 15.59 -3.09 -7.19
N LYS A 197 16.26 -2.21 -7.95
CA LYS A 197 15.56 -1.10 -8.62
C LYS A 197 14.58 -1.63 -9.66
N GLU A 198 14.93 -2.72 -10.31
CA GLU A 198 14.11 -3.39 -11.31
C GLU A 198 12.82 -3.94 -10.68
N GLU A 199 12.91 -4.65 -9.56
CA GLU A 199 11.74 -5.12 -8.80
C GLU A 199 10.90 -3.96 -8.26
N PHE A 200 11.56 -2.90 -7.79
CA PHE A 200 10.88 -1.71 -7.26
C PHE A 200 9.94 -1.07 -8.28
N TYR A 201 10.37 -0.97 -9.55
CA TYR A 201 9.54 -0.41 -10.62
C TYR A 201 8.62 -1.44 -11.29
N ALA A 202 8.96 -2.72 -11.28
CA ALA A 202 8.09 -3.78 -11.81
C ALA A 202 6.85 -3.99 -10.93
N GLY A 203 6.94 -3.69 -9.63
CA GLY A 203 5.87 -3.93 -8.68
C GLY A 203 5.63 -5.43 -8.43
N GLY A 204 4.61 -5.74 -7.62
CA GLY A 204 4.20 -7.12 -7.33
C GLY A 204 5.09 -7.88 -6.33
N ASN A 205 6.27 -7.35 -6.00
CA ASN A 205 7.12 -7.81 -4.90
C ASN A 205 7.38 -6.64 -3.92
N SER A 206 7.18 -6.86 -2.62
CA SER A 206 7.37 -5.85 -1.59
C SER A 206 8.10 -6.45 -0.40
N ASP A 207 9.16 -5.78 0.04
CA ASP A 207 9.86 -6.05 1.30
C ASP A 207 9.78 -4.80 2.21
N PRO A 208 8.67 -4.62 2.93
CA PRO A 208 8.52 -3.50 3.85
C PRO A 208 9.48 -3.65 5.03
N ARG A 209 10.10 -2.53 5.41
CA ARG A 209 10.94 -2.49 6.62
C ARG A 209 10.11 -2.64 7.90
N ASN A 210 8.87 -2.15 7.88
CA ASN A 210 7.92 -2.23 8.97
C ASN A 210 6.60 -2.94 8.54
N PRO A 211 6.60 -4.28 8.40
CA PRO A 211 5.43 -5.07 7.98
C PRO A 211 4.24 -5.02 8.94
N ASN A 212 4.44 -4.84 10.26
CA ASN A 212 3.34 -4.64 11.20
C ASN A 212 2.74 -3.25 11.07
N LEU A 213 3.54 -2.20 10.77
CA LEU A 213 2.99 -0.89 10.39
C LEU A 213 2.14 -1.01 9.11
N LEU A 214 2.65 -1.70 8.08
CA LEU A 214 1.88 -1.97 6.86
C LEU A 214 0.60 -2.74 7.15
N LYS A 215 0.65 -3.70 8.06
CA LYS A 215 -0.53 -4.46 8.49
C LYS A 215 -1.58 -3.58 9.16
N MET A 216 -1.18 -2.70 10.06
CA MET A 216 -2.10 -1.79 10.74
C MET A 216 -2.71 -0.79 9.74
N PHE A 217 -1.91 -0.16 8.89
CA PHE A 217 -2.44 0.69 7.82
C PHE A 217 -3.43 -0.07 6.90
N GLY A 218 -3.13 -1.31 6.53
CA GLY A 218 -4.03 -2.12 5.70
C GLY A 218 -5.39 -2.42 6.35
N PHE A 219 -5.47 -2.47 7.68
CA PHE A 219 -6.75 -2.62 8.39
C PHE A 219 -7.61 -1.35 8.40
N VAL A 220 -7.04 -0.20 8.06
CA VAL A 220 -7.78 1.06 7.88
C VAL A 220 -7.79 1.50 6.41
N ASN A 221 -7.62 0.55 5.47
CA ASN A 221 -7.57 0.77 4.03
C ASN A 221 -6.53 1.81 3.56
N VAL A 222 -5.42 1.92 4.29
CA VAL A 222 -4.26 2.74 3.92
C VAL A 222 -3.13 1.82 3.47
N GLY A 223 -2.48 2.14 2.34
CA GLY A 223 -1.36 1.37 1.82
C GLY A 223 -1.76 0.03 1.19
N GLU A 224 -1.36 -0.22 -0.05
CA GLU A 224 -1.62 -1.50 -0.70
C GLU A 224 -0.58 -2.57 -0.33
N ARG A 225 -1.05 -3.76 0.06
CA ARG A 225 -0.19 -4.88 0.48
C ARG A 225 0.46 -5.66 -0.66
N ALA A 226 0.02 -5.46 -1.90
CA ALA A 226 0.41 -6.28 -3.04
C ALA A 226 1.74 -5.86 -3.70
N GLY A 227 2.45 -4.86 -3.15
CA GLY A 227 3.63 -4.29 -3.81
C GLY A 227 3.29 -3.49 -5.07
N SER A 228 2.04 -3.07 -5.20
CA SER A 228 1.51 -2.22 -6.28
C SER A 228 1.61 -0.72 -5.97
N GLY A 229 2.07 -0.33 -4.78
CA GLY A 229 2.07 1.08 -4.36
C GLY A 229 2.85 2.01 -5.29
N VAL A 230 4.02 1.59 -5.75
CA VAL A 230 4.84 2.36 -6.71
C VAL A 230 4.14 2.44 -8.07
N ASP A 231 3.59 1.33 -8.55
CA ASP A 231 2.86 1.25 -9.82
C ASP A 231 1.61 2.13 -9.81
N LYS A 232 0.87 2.14 -8.70
CA LYS A 232 -0.28 3.03 -8.48
C LYS A 232 0.10 4.51 -8.57
N ILE A 233 1.23 4.89 -7.95
CA ILE A 233 1.73 6.27 -8.01
C ILE A 233 2.13 6.63 -9.45
N MET A 234 2.86 5.75 -10.13
CA MET A 234 3.29 5.97 -11.51
C MET A 234 2.10 6.10 -12.47
N THR A 235 1.18 5.14 -12.40
CA THR A 235 -0.01 5.06 -13.25
C THR A 235 -0.91 6.28 -13.05
N ALA A 236 -1.16 6.70 -11.81
CA ALA A 236 -2.00 7.86 -11.54
C ALA A 236 -1.46 9.17 -12.16
N TRP A 237 -0.13 9.33 -12.23
CA TRP A 237 0.49 10.47 -12.90
C TRP A 237 0.45 10.35 -14.42
N GLU A 238 0.71 9.14 -14.94
CA GLU A 238 0.67 8.85 -16.37
C GLU A 238 -0.73 9.10 -16.95
N GLU A 239 -1.78 8.61 -16.29
CA GLU A 239 -3.18 8.80 -16.72
C GLU A 239 -3.57 10.29 -16.80
N GLN A 240 -2.96 11.13 -15.97
CA GLN A 240 -3.19 12.58 -15.99
C GLN A 240 -2.31 13.33 -17.00
N ASN A 241 -1.41 12.64 -17.71
CA ASN A 241 -0.35 13.22 -18.53
C ASN A 241 0.49 14.24 -17.75
N TRP A 242 0.84 13.92 -16.51
CA TRP A 242 1.73 14.74 -15.67
C TRP A 242 3.18 14.26 -15.78
N GLU A 243 4.11 15.08 -15.27
CA GLU A 243 5.53 14.70 -15.23
C GLU A 243 5.73 13.45 -14.37
N LYS A 244 6.43 12.46 -14.91
CA LYS A 244 6.61 11.16 -14.26
C LYS A 244 7.25 11.31 -12.86
N PRO A 245 6.69 10.67 -11.81
CA PRO A 245 7.31 10.60 -10.49
C PRO A 245 8.75 10.10 -10.53
N VAL A 246 9.63 10.72 -9.72
CA VAL A 246 11.06 10.36 -9.67
C VAL A 246 11.45 9.91 -8.28
N TYR A 247 12.04 8.71 -8.18
CA TYR A 247 12.69 8.22 -6.98
C TYR A 247 14.21 8.41 -7.08
N ASP A 248 14.75 9.26 -6.22
CA ASP A 248 16.19 9.45 -6.00
C ASP A 248 16.62 8.60 -4.80
N ILE A 249 17.36 7.52 -5.08
CA ILE A 249 17.81 6.55 -4.09
C ILE A 249 19.31 6.72 -3.89
N SER A 250 19.69 7.28 -2.74
CA SER A 250 21.09 7.48 -2.37
C SER A 250 21.52 6.45 -1.33
N LEU A 251 22.35 5.49 -1.76
CA LEU A 251 22.96 4.51 -0.86
C LEU A 251 23.94 5.18 0.12
N LYS A 252 24.70 6.18 -0.34
CA LYS A 252 25.67 6.92 0.50
C LYS A 252 24.99 7.75 1.57
N ALA A 253 23.89 8.42 1.24
CA ALA A 253 23.14 9.23 2.20
C ALA A 253 22.12 8.41 2.99
N GLU A 254 21.98 7.11 2.69
CA GLU A 254 20.91 6.23 3.19
C GLU A 254 19.56 6.95 3.17
N ARG A 255 19.18 7.44 1.98
CA ARG A 255 17.96 8.25 1.81
C ARG A 255 17.27 7.92 0.50
N VAL A 256 15.95 7.77 0.58
CA VAL A 256 15.06 7.69 -0.59
C VAL A 256 14.23 8.96 -0.65
N ILE A 257 14.22 9.61 -1.82
CA ILE A 257 13.47 10.83 -2.06
C ILE A 257 12.54 10.61 -3.24
N LEU A 258 11.24 10.67 -2.99
CA LEU A 258 10.20 10.71 -4.01
C LEU A 258 9.90 12.17 -4.36
N LYS A 259 9.97 12.51 -5.64
CA LYS A 259 9.60 13.82 -6.20
C LYS A 259 8.36 13.64 -7.07
N LEU A 260 7.36 14.47 -6.80
CA LEU A 260 6.08 14.51 -7.49
C LEU A 260 5.80 15.95 -7.93
N GLU A 261 5.18 16.10 -9.09
CA GLU A 261 4.62 17.38 -9.54
C GLU A 261 3.16 17.18 -9.91
N VAL A 262 2.24 17.81 -9.17
CA VAL A 262 0.79 17.71 -9.42
C VAL A 262 0.35 18.78 -10.42
N GLY A 263 -0.47 18.40 -11.38
CA GLY A 263 -1.07 19.30 -12.36
C GLY A 263 -2.52 19.61 -12.04
N GLN A 264 -3.20 20.24 -13.01
CA GLN A 264 -4.65 20.29 -12.99
C GLN A 264 -5.19 18.89 -13.36
N VAL A 265 -6.08 18.35 -12.53
CA VAL A 265 -6.71 17.05 -12.82
C VAL A 265 -7.50 17.18 -14.11
N ARG A 266 -7.25 16.27 -15.05
CA ARG A 266 -8.03 16.14 -16.28
C ARG A 266 -9.14 15.13 -16.02
N TYR A 267 -10.37 15.50 -16.38
CA TYR A 267 -11.43 14.52 -16.49
C TYR A 267 -11.07 13.57 -17.63
N ILE A 268 -11.04 12.27 -17.35
CA ILE A 268 -10.93 11.24 -18.39
C ILE A 268 -12.30 10.56 -18.48
N PRO A 269 -13.15 10.95 -19.46
CA PRO A 269 -14.41 10.25 -19.70
C PRO A 269 -14.14 8.77 -19.95
N GLY A 270 -14.83 7.87 -19.24
CA GLY A 270 -14.78 6.43 -19.48
C GLY A 270 -13.71 5.63 -18.73
N VAL A 271 -12.68 6.24 -18.10
CA VAL A 271 -11.70 5.45 -17.31
C VAL A 271 -12.25 5.04 -15.94
N ALA A 272 -13.12 5.86 -15.35
CA ALA A 272 -13.85 5.50 -14.14
C ALA A 272 -14.85 4.36 -14.37
N ASP A 273 -15.34 4.19 -15.60
CA ASP A 273 -16.31 3.15 -15.99
C ASP A 273 -15.58 1.87 -16.43
N LEU A 274 -14.49 1.96 -17.20
CA LEU A 274 -13.70 0.80 -17.64
C LEU A 274 -12.99 0.05 -16.49
N ARG A 275 -12.64 0.73 -15.39
CA ARG A 275 -12.06 0.08 -14.19
C ARG A 275 -13.09 -0.55 -13.24
N ARG A 276 -14.40 -0.30 -13.42
CA ARG A 276 -15.47 -0.93 -12.62
C ARG A 276 -16.48 -1.74 -13.42
N GLU A 277 -16.47 -1.70 -14.75
CA GLU A 277 -17.17 -2.71 -15.55
C GLU A 277 -16.59 -4.13 -15.32
N GLU A 278 -15.37 -4.27 -14.77
CA GLU A 278 -14.90 -5.55 -14.20
C GLU A 278 -15.53 -5.92 -12.84
N LYS A 279 -16.38 -5.07 -12.24
CA LYS A 279 -17.03 -5.35 -10.94
C LYS A 279 -18.55 -5.34 -10.94
N VAL A 280 -19.23 -4.92 -12.00
CA VAL A 280 -20.70 -5.03 -12.09
C VAL A 280 -21.11 -5.22 -13.55
N GLU A 281 -20.84 -6.39 -14.10
CA GLU A 281 -21.61 -7.10 -15.16
C GLU A 281 -20.74 -8.23 -15.71
N THR A 282 -20.41 -9.21 -14.88
CA THR A 282 -20.07 -10.53 -15.37
C THR A 282 -21.27 -11.43 -15.15
N SER A 283 -21.96 -11.73 -16.25
CA SER A 283 -22.57 -13.02 -16.45
C SER A 283 -21.66 -14.09 -15.85
N GLU A 284 -22.19 -14.84 -14.87
CA GLU A 284 -21.71 -16.10 -14.32
C GLU A 284 -20.32 -16.58 -14.79
N THR A 285 -19.25 -15.88 -14.43
CA THR A 285 -17.89 -16.40 -14.62
C THR A 285 -17.34 -16.82 -13.28
N VAL A 286 -17.33 -18.14 -13.10
CA VAL A 286 -16.82 -18.84 -11.93
C VAL A 286 -15.42 -18.31 -11.57
N PRO A 287 -15.17 -17.86 -10.33
CA PRO A 287 -13.87 -17.32 -9.93
C PRO A 287 -12.78 -18.37 -10.11
N ILE A 288 -11.78 -18.07 -10.95
CA ILE A 288 -10.66 -18.96 -11.23
C ILE A 288 -9.69 -18.93 -10.04
N LYS A 289 -9.89 -19.86 -9.11
CA LYS A 289 -9.08 -20.01 -7.87
C LYS A 289 -7.74 -20.74 -8.09
N ASN A 290 -7.42 -21.14 -9.33
CA ASN A 290 -6.30 -22.05 -9.64
C ASN A 290 -5.28 -21.38 -10.58
N GLU A 291 -4.03 -21.24 -10.11
CA GLU A 291 -2.92 -20.58 -10.82
C GLU A 291 -2.66 -21.16 -12.23
N LYS A 292 -2.86 -22.47 -12.41
CA LYS A 292 -2.70 -23.14 -13.72
C LYS A 292 -3.82 -22.80 -14.69
N GLU A 293 -5.06 -22.64 -14.19
CA GLU A 293 -6.19 -22.20 -15.01
C GLU A 293 -5.97 -20.75 -15.48
N ARG A 294 -5.42 -19.89 -14.62
CA ARG A 294 -5.06 -18.49 -14.98
C ARG A 294 -4.00 -18.43 -16.08
N LYS A 295 -2.91 -19.18 -15.97
CA LYS A 295 -1.84 -19.23 -17.00
C LYS A 295 -2.36 -19.65 -18.37
N ILE A 296 -3.31 -20.59 -18.41
CA ILE A 296 -3.94 -21.06 -19.65
C ILE A 296 -4.79 -19.94 -20.28
N ILE A 297 -5.63 -19.26 -19.49
CA ILE A 297 -6.48 -18.16 -19.99
C ILE A 297 -5.63 -16.98 -20.48
N GLU A 298 -4.59 -16.61 -19.75
CA GLU A 298 -3.69 -15.52 -20.14
C GLU A 298 -2.96 -15.83 -21.46
N TYR A 299 -2.49 -17.07 -21.62
CA TYR A 299 -1.89 -17.51 -22.87
C TYR A 299 -2.88 -17.45 -24.04
N ILE A 300 -4.12 -17.92 -23.86
CA ILE A 300 -5.17 -17.88 -24.88
C ILE A 300 -5.53 -16.42 -25.25
N LYS A 301 -5.61 -15.51 -24.27
CA LYS A 301 -5.87 -14.09 -24.52
C LYS A 301 -4.82 -13.44 -25.42
N LEU A 302 -3.55 -13.83 -25.25
CA LEU A 302 -2.43 -13.29 -26.04
C LEU A 302 -2.26 -13.95 -27.41
N ASN A 303 -2.56 -15.25 -27.53
CA ASN A 303 -2.22 -16.05 -28.71
C ASN A 303 -3.44 -16.59 -29.48
N GLY A 304 -4.65 -16.30 -29.02
CA GLY A 304 -5.92 -16.75 -29.62
C GLY A 304 -6.30 -18.19 -29.30
N SER A 305 -5.35 -19.13 -29.28
CA SER A 305 -5.58 -20.53 -28.92
C SER A 305 -4.40 -21.14 -28.17
N ILE A 306 -4.63 -22.31 -27.56
CA ILE A 306 -3.58 -23.10 -26.90
C ILE A 306 -3.72 -24.58 -27.23
N THR A 307 -2.59 -25.27 -27.35
CA THR A 307 -2.57 -26.74 -27.54
C THR A 307 -2.32 -27.46 -26.21
N THR A 308 -2.73 -28.73 -26.12
CA THR A 308 -2.41 -29.56 -24.94
C THR A 308 -0.90 -29.65 -24.69
N LYS A 309 -0.06 -29.56 -25.74
CA LYS A 309 1.40 -29.59 -25.61
C LYS A 309 1.90 -28.32 -24.89
N THR A 310 1.44 -27.17 -25.34
CA THR A 310 1.77 -25.88 -24.73
C THR A 310 1.32 -25.81 -23.27
N VAL A 311 0.14 -26.36 -22.93
CA VAL A 311 -0.34 -26.45 -21.54
C VAL A 311 0.61 -27.26 -20.66
N VAL A 312 1.15 -28.37 -21.17
CA VAL A 312 2.11 -29.18 -20.42
C VAL A 312 3.38 -28.38 -20.10
N GLU A 313 3.87 -27.60 -21.05
CA GLU A 313 5.06 -26.76 -20.93
C GLU A 313 4.83 -25.61 -19.94
N ILE A 314 3.79 -24.78 -20.14
CA ILE A 314 3.56 -23.58 -19.32
C ILE A 314 3.06 -23.89 -17.90
N CYS A 315 2.38 -25.03 -17.70
CA CYS A 315 1.85 -25.43 -16.38
C CYS A 315 2.72 -26.48 -15.67
N GLY A 316 3.88 -26.84 -16.25
CA GLY A 316 4.85 -27.76 -15.66
C GLY A 316 4.31 -29.18 -15.41
N TYR A 317 3.48 -29.71 -16.31
CA TYR A 317 3.01 -31.10 -16.20
C TYR A 317 4.07 -32.09 -16.70
N LYS A 318 4.18 -33.24 -16.04
CA LYS A 318 5.08 -34.33 -16.50
C LYS A 318 4.48 -35.16 -17.64
N THR A 319 3.15 -35.16 -17.80
CA THR A 319 2.44 -35.93 -18.84
C THR A 319 1.24 -35.17 -19.40
N LYS A 320 0.85 -35.49 -20.65
CA LYS A 320 -0.34 -34.92 -21.31
C LYS A 320 -1.67 -35.28 -20.61
N SER A 321 -1.70 -36.37 -19.84
CA SER A 321 -2.91 -36.82 -19.13
C SER A 321 -3.33 -35.84 -18.03
N GLY A 322 -2.38 -35.30 -17.27
CA GLY A 322 -2.66 -34.28 -16.24
C GLY A 322 -3.16 -32.96 -16.82
N ALA A 323 -2.60 -32.54 -17.97
CA ALA A 323 -3.05 -31.35 -18.69
C ALA A 323 -4.47 -31.52 -19.25
N ARG A 324 -4.81 -32.68 -19.82
CA ARG A 324 -6.16 -32.95 -20.34
C ARG A 324 -7.24 -32.90 -19.27
N LYS A 325 -6.99 -33.48 -18.08
CA LYS A 325 -7.93 -33.39 -16.95
C LYS A 325 -8.21 -31.96 -16.51
N LEU A 326 -7.20 -31.09 -16.55
CA LEU A 326 -7.39 -29.67 -16.24
C LEU A 326 -8.20 -28.97 -17.33
N LEU A 327 -7.91 -29.24 -18.60
CA LEU A 327 -8.63 -28.67 -19.74
C LEU A 327 -10.09 -29.13 -19.78
N GLU A 328 -10.38 -30.41 -19.54
CA GLU A 328 -11.74 -30.94 -19.40
C GLU A 328 -12.51 -30.22 -18.28
N LYS A 329 -11.86 -29.99 -17.13
CA LYS A 329 -12.45 -29.24 -16.02
C LYS A 329 -12.73 -27.79 -16.39
N MET A 330 -11.85 -27.15 -17.16
CA MET A 330 -12.05 -25.78 -17.63
C MET A 330 -13.16 -25.68 -18.69
N ILE A 331 -13.30 -26.70 -19.57
CA ILE A 331 -14.42 -26.81 -20.51
C ILE A 331 -15.75 -26.99 -19.77
N GLN A 332 -15.80 -27.88 -18.77
CA GLN A 332 -17.01 -28.08 -17.96
C GLN A 332 -17.43 -26.82 -17.18
N LYS A 333 -16.47 -25.97 -16.81
CA LYS A 333 -16.70 -24.69 -16.16
C LYS A 333 -17.04 -23.55 -17.16
N GLY A 334 -17.11 -23.83 -18.46
CA GLY A 334 -17.36 -22.83 -19.50
C GLY A 334 -16.19 -21.86 -19.76
N MET A 335 -15.00 -22.11 -19.20
CA MET A 335 -13.87 -21.17 -19.29
C MET A 335 -13.16 -21.20 -20.64
N ILE A 336 -13.18 -22.35 -21.32
CA ILE A 336 -12.55 -22.56 -22.63
C ILE A 336 -13.40 -23.50 -23.48
N GLN A 337 -13.27 -23.42 -24.79
CA GLN A 337 -13.93 -24.32 -25.74
C GLN A 337 -12.89 -25.11 -26.53
N LYS A 338 -13.18 -26.37 -26.81
CA LYS A 338 -12.34 -27.26 -27.63
C LYS A 338 -12.73 -27.09 -29.10
N ASN A 339 -11.76 -26.76 -29.94
CA ASN A 339 -11.90 -26.72 -31.40
C ASN A 339 -10.98 -27.76 -32.05
N GLY A 340 -11.53 -28.52 -33.01
CA GLY A 340 -10.82 -29.56 -33.74
C GLY A 340 -10.77 -30.93 -33.06
N ASP A 341 -10.27 -31.92 -33.79
CA ASP A 341 -10.18 -33.32 -33.35
C ASP A 341 -8.80 -33.93 -33.63
N GLY A 342 -8.41 -34.88 -32.79
CA GLY A 342 -7.13 -35.58 -32.91
C GLY A 342 -5.92 -34.67 -32.66
N SER A 343 -4.92 -34.73 -33.56
CA SER A 343 -3.67 -33.96 -33.44
C SER A 343 -3.84 -32.45 -33.65
N ALA A 344 -4.96 -32.01 -34.23
CA ALA A 344 -5.29 -30.60 -34.49
C ALA A 344 -6.18 -29.99 -33.38
N THR A 345 -6.23 -30.60 -32.19
CA THR A 345 -7.06 -30.10 -31.08
C THR A 345 -6.44 -28.86 -30.46
N GLU A 346 -7.16 -27.75 -30.52
CA GLU A 346 -6.84 -26.48 -29.87
C GLU A 346 -7.95 -26.04 -28.93
N TYR A 347 -7.59 -25.21 -27.94
CA TYR A 347 -8.54 -24.66 -26.99
C TYR A 347 -8.53 -23.13 -27.08
N GLN A 348 -9.72 -22.54 -27.11
CA GLN A 348 -9.93 -21.10 -27.25
C GLN A 348 -10.82 -20.60 -26.10
N ASN A 349 -10.96 -19.28 -25.96
CA ASN A 349 -11.75 -18.71 -24.88
C ASN A 349 -13.22 -19.15 -24.99
N GLY A 350 -13.87 -19.43 -23.85
CA GLY A 350 -15.31 -19.68 -23.86
C GLY A 350 -16.07 -18.41 -24.20
N ASN A 351 -17.07 -18.51 -25.08
CA ASN A 351 -18.02 -17.43 -25.33
C ASN A 351 -18.84 -17.11 -24.08
#